data_AF-A0AAU6JE10-F1
#
_entry.id   AF-A0AAU6JE10-F1
#
_cell.length_a   1.000
_cell.length_b   1.000
_cell.length_c   1.000
_cell.angle_alpha   90.00
_cell.angle_beta   90.00
_cell.angle_gamma   90.00
#
_symmetry.space_group_name_H-M   'P 1'
#
loop_
_entity.id
_entity.type
_entity.pdbx_description
1 polymer ?
#
loop_
_entity_poly.entity_id
_entity_poly.type
_entity_poly.pdbx_seq_one_letter_code
_entity_poly.pdbx_strand_id
1 'polypeptide(L)'
;MGAEDSEHMQVIRRWLAGEVVNNTVGIKLTGGPFNGQTKIVQLDQDALPPSRLRARGGRVQGPWNPAAWHIYTPVRSPDAPAGWIYEYTGADTATDN
;
A
#
# COMPACT_ATOMS: atom_id res chain seq x y z
N MET A 1 30.57 4.50 9.74
CA MET A 1 29.28 5.13 9.34
C MET A 1 28.81 4.35 8.12
N GLY A 2 27.80 3.47 8.28
CA GLY A 2 27.44 2.49 7.23
C GLY A 2 26.68 1.25 7.74
N ALA A 3 26.61 1.03 9.05
CA ALA A 3 25.76 -0.02 9.63
C ALA A 3 24.28 0.40 9.63
N GLU A 4 24.00 1.67 9.95
CA GLU A 4 22.66 2.22 10.08
C GLU A 4 21.86 2.18 8.76
N ASP A 5 22.54 2.43 7.63
CA ASP A 5 21.96 2.33 6.28
C ASP A 5 21.63 0.87 5.91
N SER A 6 22.50 -0.07 6.29
CA SER A 6 22.24 -1.51 6.07
C SER A 6 21.07 -2.02 6.91
N GLU A 7 20.95 -1.61 8.17
CA GLU A 7 19.83 -2.01 9.02
C GLU A 7 18.51 -1.45 8.51
N HIS A 8 18.48 -0.18 8.11
CA HIS A 8 17.30 0.45 7.54
C HIS A 8 16.88 -0.23 6.22
N MET A 9 17.83 -0.50 5.33
CA MET A 9 17.58 -1.22 4.08
C MET A 9 17.09 -2.65 4.29
N GLN A 10 17.59 -3.34 5.32
CA GLN A 10 17.10 -4.68 5.67
C GLN A 10 15.65 -4.64 6.14
N VAL A 11 15.27 -3.67 6.97
CA VAL A 11 13.89 -3.51 7.42
C VAL A 11 12.96 -3.25 6.23
N ILE A 12 13.35 -2.38 5.28
CA ILE A 12 12.56 -2.13 4.08
C ILE A 12 12.38 -3.39 3.24
N ARG A 13 13.45 -4.18 3.03
CA ARG A 13 13.34 -5.45 2.29
C ARG A 13 12.40 -6.44 2.97
N ARG A 14 12.42 -6.51 4.30
CA ARG A 14 11.53 -7.36 5.09
C ARG A 14 10.07 -6.94 4.90
N TRP A 15 9.78 -5.64 4.97
CA TRP A 15 8.44 -5.13 4.66
C TRP A 15 8.01 -5.47 3.23
N LEU A 16 8.87 -5.26 2.23
CA LEU A 16 8.56 -5.56 0.82
C LEU A 16 8.38 -7.06 0.56
N ALA A 17 9.01 -7.92 1.36
CA ALA A 17 8.81 -9.36 1.35
C ALA A 17 7.51 -9.80 2.06
N GLY A 18 6.71 -8.86 2.58
CA GLY A 18 5.46 -9.13 3.30
C GLY A 18 5.66 -9.47 4.78
N GLU A 19 6.85 -9.26 5.32
CA GLU A 19 7.11 -9.51 6.73
C GLU A 19 6.68 -8.33 7.61
N VAL A 20 6.00 -8.64 8.71
CA VAL A 20 5.58 -7.65 9.70
C VAL A 20 6.74 -7.34 10.63
N VAL A 21 7.30 -6.13 10.54
CA VAL A 21 8.38 -5.65 11.40
C VAL A 21 7.96 -4.32 12.00
N ASN A 22 7.99 -4.19 13.33
CA ASN A 22 7.50 -3.00 14.06
C ASN A 22 6.05 -2.62 13.69
N ASN A 23 5.17 -3.61 13.65
CA ASN A 23 3.76 -3.46 13.24
C ASN A 23 3.59 -2.82 11.86
N THR A 24 4.60 -2.94 10.99
CA THR A 24 4.61 -2.35 9.66
C THR A 24 4.90 -3.44 8.64
N VAL A 25 4.23 -3.41 7.50
CA VAL A 25 4.37 -4.42 6.45
C VAL A 25 4.11 -3.82 5.07
N GLY A 26 4.73 -4.39 4.04
CA GLY A 26 4.43 -4.06 2.65
C GLY A 26 3.25 -4.87 2.14
N ILE A 27 2.19 -4.19 1.70
CA ILE A 27 0.99 -4.79 1.12
C ILE A 27 0.89 -4.41 -0.34
N LYS A 28 0.61 -5.39 -1.20
CA LYS A 28 0.50 -5.18 -2.65
C LYS A 28 -0.84 -4.53 -3.01
N LEU A 29 -0.79 -3.51 -3.85
CA LEU A 29 -1.93 -2.86 -4.48
C LEU A 29 -2.31 -3.63 -5.75
N THR A 30 -3.59 -3.88 -5.91
CA THR A 30 -4.18 -4.62 -7.03
C THR A 30 -5.29 -3.77 -7.65
N GLY A 31 -5.27 -3.63 -8.97
CA GLY A 31 -6.17 -2.76 -9.72
C GLY A 31 -5.85 -1.27 -9.66
N GLY A 32 -6.58 -0.50 -10.46
CA GLY A 32 -6.45 0.95 -10.55
C GLY A 32 -5.08 1.42 -11.08
N PRO A 33 -4.73 2.70 -10.86
CA PRO A 33 -3.49 3.29 -11.37
C PRO A 33 -2.21 2.78 -10.70
N PHE A 34 -2.32 2.19 -9.50
CA PHE A 34 -1.18 1.70 -8.72
C PHE A 34 -1.05 0.17 -8.71
N ASN A 35 -1.70 -0.50 -9.66
CA ASN A 35 -1.66 -1.95 -9.75
C ASN A 35 -0.22 -2.49 -9.78
N GLY A 36 0.07 -3.46 -8.90
CA GLY A 36 1.38 -4.09 -8.78
C GLY A 36 2.36 -3.37 -7.86
N GLN A 37 2.04 -2.16 -7.37
CA GLN A 37 2.89 -1.46 -6.40
C GLN A 37 2.74 -2.04 -4.99
N THR A 38 3.79 -1.96 -4.18
CA THR A 38 3.73 -2.31 -2.76
C THR A 38 3.66 -1.05 -1.91
N LYS A 39 2.65 -0.97 -1.04
CA LYS A 39 2.50 0.10 -0.06
C LYS A 39 2.96 -0.40 1.30
N ILE A 40 3.89 0.31 1.91
CA ILE A 40 4.25 0.09 3.31
C ILE A 40 3.14 0.71 4.15
N VAL A 41 2.48 -0.10 4.97
CA VAL A 41 1.42 0.34 5.88
C VAL A 41 1.72 -0.14 7.29
N GLN A 42 1.34 0.68 8.26
CA GLN A 42 1.32 0.30 9.65
C GLN A 42 0.01 -0.45 9.93
N LEU A 43 0.12 -1.63 10.51
CA LEU A 43 -1.00 -2.42 11.01
C LEU A 43 -1.53 -1.79 12.30
N ASP A 44 -2.76 -2.14 12.67
CA ASP A 44 -3.34 -1.82 13.97
C ASP A 44 -2.89 -2.83 15.05
N GLN A 45 -3.36 -2.70 16.29
CA GLN A 45 -3.03 -3.57 17.42
C GLN A 45 -3.47 -5.02 17.19
N ASP A 46 -4.52 -5.23 16.39
CA ASP A 46 -5.00 -6.55 15.96
C ASP A 46 -4.23 -7.13 14.76
N ALA A 47 -3.08 -6.55 14.38
CA ALA A 47 -2.32 -6.90 13.17
C ALA A 47 -3.16 -6.80 11.88
N LEU A 48 -4.15 -5.90 11.88
CA LEU A 48 -5.03 -5.64 10.74
C LEU A 48 -4.54 -4.43 9.95
N PRO A 49 -4.50 -4.52 8.60
CA PRO A 49 -4.21 -3.35 7.78
C PRO A 49 -5.35 -2.33 7.87
N PRO A 50 -5.06 -1.03 7.66
CA PRO A 50 -6.09 0.00 7.71
C PRO A 50 -7.20 -0.30 6.71
N SER A 51 -8.45 -0.20 7.18
CA SER A 51 -9.67 -0.59 6.46
C SER A 51 -9.87 0.13 5.13
N ARG A 52 -9.22 1.29 4.96
CA ARG A 52 -9.23 2.05 3.71
C ARG A 52 -7.89 2.73 3.50
N LEU A 53 -7.29 2.49 2.34
CA LEU A 53 -6.10 3.19 1.89
C LEU A 53 -6.50 4.17 0.79
N ARG A 54 -6.17 5.46 0.99
CA ARG A 54 -6.32 6.49 -0.04
C ARG A 54 -4.96 6.79 -0.65
N ALA A 55 -4.85 6.67 -1.96
CA ALA A 55 -3.65 7.00 -2.70
C ALA A 55 -4.02 7.97 -3.81
N ARG A 56 -3.28 9.08 -3.95
CA ARG A 56 -3.46 10.03 -5.05
C ARG A 56 -2.35 9.84 -6.06
N GLY A 57 -2.74 9.73 -7.33
CA GLY A 57 -1.78 9.69 -8.44
C GLY A 57 -0.92 10.94 -8.44
N GLY A 58 0.39 10.79 -8.61
CA GLY A 58 1.22 11.87 -9.12
C GLY A 58 0.85 12.20 -10.57
N ARG A 59 1.61 13.08 -11.24
CA ARG A 59 1.47 13.40 -12.69
C ARG A 59 1.78 12.22 -13.62
N VAL A 60 1.41 11.00 -13.27
CA VAL A 60 1.72 9.80 -14.07
C VAL A 60 0.70 9.70 -15.19
N GLN A 61 1.24 9.65 -16.41
CA GLN A 61 0.52 9.55 -17.68
C GLN A 61 -0.34 8.28 -17.70
N GLY A 62 -1.64 8.47 -17.94
CA GLY A 62 -2.65 7.43 -18.09
C GLY A 62 -4.04 8.07 -18.18
N PRO A 63 -5.12 7.31 -18.44
CA PRO A 63 -6.48 7.84 -18.47
C PRO A 63 -7.02 8.27 -17.09
N TRP A 64 -6.20 8.17 -16.03
CA TRP A 64 -6.60 8.40 -14.66
C TRP A 64 -6.45 9.87 -14.27
N ASN A 65 -7.47 10.42 -13.62
CA ASN A 65 -7.46 11.81 -13.16
C ASN A 65 -6.40 12.02 -12.07
N PRO A 66 -5.34 12.83 -12.28
CA PRO A 66 -4.28 13.06 -11.28
C PRO A 66 -4.77 13.84 -10.04
N ALA A 67 -5.97 14.44 -10.12
CA ALA A 67 -6.62 15.08 -8.99
C ALA A 67 -7.44 14.11 -8.11
N ALA A 68 -7.78 12.92 -8.62
CA ALA A 68 -8.66 12.00 -7.91
C ALA A 68 -7.92 11.23 -6.81
N TRP A 69 -8.60 11.03 -5.69
CA TRP A 69 -8.14 10.07 -4.69
C TRP A 69 -8.58 8.67 -5.11
N HIS A 70 -7.65 7.72 -5.17
CA HIS A 70 -7.94 6.32 -5.42
C HIS A 70 -8.10 5.61 -4.09
N ILE A 71 -9.22 4.92 -3.92
CA ILE A 71 -9.58 4.19 -2.73
C ILE A 71 -9.24 2.72 -2.95
N TYR A 72 -8.60 2.15 -1.94
CA TYR A 72 -8.28 0.74 -1.87
C TYR A 72 -8.77 0.15 -0.55
N THR A 73 -9.25 -1.09 -0.60
CA THR A 73 -9.75 -1.83 0.57
C THR A 73 -8.85 -3.04 0.81
N PRO A 74 -8.50 -3.35 2.07
CA PRO A 74 -7.72 -4.53 2.37
C PRO A 74 -8.58 -5.79 2.18
N VAL A 75 -8.06 -6.72 1.40
CA VAL A 75 -8.67 -8.03 1.13
C VAL A 75 -7.70 -9.09 1.60
N ARG A 76 -8.20 -10.08 2.34
CA ARG A 76 -7.37 -11.18 2.82
C ARG A 76 -7.02 -12.08 1.63
N SER A 77 -5.74 -12.31 1.42
CA SER A 77 -5.24 -13.09 0.29
C SER A 77 -4.20 -14.08 0.81
N PRO A 78 -4.49 -15.40 0.80
CA PRO A 78 -3.54 -16.41 1.28
C PRO A 78 -2.30 -16.51 0.38
N ASP A 79 -2.40 -16.09 -0.88
CA ASP A 79 -1.30 -16.04 -1.84
C ASP A 79 -0.40 -14.82 -1.67
N ALA A 80 -0.82 -13.81 -0.90
CA ALA A 80 0.00 -12.65 -0.61
C ALA A 80 0.94 -12.94 0.56
N PRO A 81 2.23 -12.53 0.48
CA PRO A 81 3.18 -12.81 1.53
C PRO A 81 2.82 -12.11 2.86
N ALA A 82 2.16 -10.94 2.79
CA ALA A 82 1.62 -10.23 3.94
C ALA A 82 0.26 -10.77 4.43
N GLY A 83 -0.32 -11.77 3.76
CA GLY A 83 -1.68 -12.27 4.00
C GLY A 83 -2.80 -11.34 3.54
N TRP A 84 -2.45 -10.17 3.01
CA TRP A 84 -3.37 -9.12 2.58
C TRP A 84 -2.93 -8.51 1.25
N ILE A 85 -3.92 -8.04 0.49
CA ILE A 85 -3.75 -7.16 -0.67
C ILE A 85 -4.67 -5.95 -0.51
N TYR A 86 -4.31 -4.85 -1.14
CA TYR A 86 -5.20 -3.72 -1.30
C TYR A 86 -5.86 -3.80 -2.66
N GLU A 87 -7.17 -4.02 -2.70
CA GLU A 87 -7.94 -4.05 -3.95
C GLU A 87 -8.51 -2.66 -4.24
N TYR A 88 -8.36 -2.20 -5.48
CA TYR A 88 -8.88 -0.93 -5.94
C TYR A 88 -10.40 -0.95 -5.97
N THR A 89 -11.02 -0.11 -5.14
CA THR A 89 -12.48 -0.03 -5.03
C THR A 89 -13.08 1.19 -5.76
N GLY A 90 -12.25 2.11 -6.22
CA GLY A 90 -12.70 3.22 -7.07
C GLY A 90 -11.94 4.51 -6.84
N ALA A 91 -12.33 5.54 -7.58
CA ALA A 91 -11.86 6.90 -7.34
C ALA A 91 -12.92 7.64 -6.50
N ASP A 92 -12.47 8.31 -5.45
CA ASP A 92 -13.23 9.33 -4.75
C ASP A 92 -13.47 10.47 -5.74
N THR A 93 -14.66 10.49 -6.32
CA THR A 93 -15.12 11.54 -7.25
C THR A 93 -15.76 12.70 -6.50
N ALA A 94 -15.50 12.84 -5.20
CA ALA A 94 -15.86 14.03 -4.42
C ALA A 94 -15.00 15.22 -4.84
N THR A 95 -15.09 15.58 -6.12
CA THR A 95 -14.93 16.94 -6.59
C THR A 95 -16.22 17.64 -6.15
N ASP A 96 -16.21 18.22 -4.96
CA ASP A 96 -17.20 19.23 -4.61
C ASP A 96 -17.10 20.33 -5.68
N ASN A 97 -18.25 20.59 -6.31
CA ASN A 97 -18.41 21.47 -7.46
C ASN A 97 -18.47 22.93 -7.03
#